data_AF-A0ABD0QI88-F1
#
_entry.id   AF-A0ABD0QI88-F1
#
_cell.length_a   1.000
_cell.length_b   1.000
_cell.length_c   1.000
_cell.angle_alpha   90.00
_cell.angle_beta   90.00
_cell.angle_gamma   90.00
#
_symmetry.space_group_name_H-M   'P 1'
#
loop_
_entity.id
_entity.type
_entity.pdbx_description
1 polymer ?
#
loop_
_entity_poly.entity_id
_entity_poly.type
_entity_poly.pdbx_seq_one_letter_code
_entity_poly.pdbx_strand_id
1 'polypeptide(L)' 'VWREAATQVFFALGLGFGGVIAFSSYNKRDNNCHFDAVLVSIINFVTSILATLVVFAVLGFKANVMNEKCVV' A
#
# COMPACT_ATOMS: atom_id res chain seq x y z
N VAL A 1 5.52 -11.71 12.44
CA VAL A 1 5.31 -11.61 10.98
C VAL A 1 3.82 -11.48 10.64
N TRP A 2 2.98 -12.48 10.94
CA TRP A 2 1.54 -12.44 10.62
C TRP A 2 0.76 -11.28 11.24
N ARG A 3 1.02 -10.94 12.52
CA ARG A 3 0.39 -9.78 13.18
C ARG A 3 0.72 -8.46 12.48
N GLU A 4 1.99 -8.23 12.19
CA GLU A 4 2.46 -7.01 11.52
C GLU A 4 1.90 -6.91 10.10
N ALA A 5 1.84 -8.03 9.38
CA ALA A 5 1.22 -8.09 8.06
C ALA A 5 -0.27 -7.72 8.10
N ALA A 6 -1.03 -8.23 9.08
CA ALA A 6 -2.42 -7.83 9.26
C ALA A 6 -2.52 -6.32 9.54
N THR A 7 -1.78 -5.81 10.51
CA THR A 7 -1.75 -4.38 10.85
C THR A 7 -1.44 -3.50 9.64
N GLN A 8 -0.45 -3.88 8.82
CA GLN A 8 -0.09 -3.20 7.58
C GLN A 8 -1.29 -3.10 6.62
N VAL A 9 -2.03 -4.20 6.45
CA VAL A 9 -3.20 -4.25 5.56
C VAL A 9 -4.34 -3.35 6.09
N PHE A 10 -4.62 -3.38 7.39
CA PHE A 10 -5.64 -2.52 8.00
C PHE A 10 -5.33 -1.03 7.82
N PHE A 11 -4.07 -0.63 8.03
CA PHE A 11 -3.64 0.75 7.83
C PHE A 11 -3.60 1.16 6.36
N ALA A 12 -3.10 0.29 5.46
CA ALA A 12 -3.00 0.60 4.04
C ALA A 12 -4.39 0.80 3.39
N LEU A 13 -5.38 0.01 3.79
CA LEU A 13 -6.75 0.09 3.26
C LEU A 13 -7.68 1.02 4.07
N GLY A 14 -7.23 1.52 5.23
CA GLY A 14 -8.05 2.37 6.10
C GLY A 14 -9.27 1.66 6.69
N LEU A 15 -9.19 0.35 6.92
CA LEU A 15 -10.30 -0.45 7.45
C LEU A 15 -10.55 -0.11 8.92
N GLY A 16 -11.83 0.05 9.30
CA GLY A 16 -12.24 0.35 10.68
C GLY A 16 -12.29 1.84 11.05
N PHE A 17 -11.81 2.74 10.17
CA PHE A 17 -11.81 4.19 10.42
C PHE A 17 -13.09 4.92 9.97
N GLY A 18 -14.05 4.21 9.39
CA GLY A 18 -15.33 4.80 8.93
C GLY A 18 -15.27 5.54 7.58
N GLY A 19 -14.09 5.87 7.06
CA GLY A 19 -13.94 6.57 5.77
C GLY A 19 -14.54 5.80 4.59
N VAL A 20 -14.21 4.50 4.48
CA VAL A 20 -14.76 3.64 3.42
C VAL A 20 -16.28 3.48 3.56
N ILE A 21 -16.80 3.44 4.79
CA ILE A 21 -18.24 3.36 5.06
C ILE A 21 -18.93 4.64 4.58
N ALA A 22 -18.40 5.81 4.93
CA ALA A 22 -18.93 7.10 4.47
C ALA A 22 -18.91 7.22 2.94
N PHE A 23 -17.82 6.84 2.28
CA PHE A 23 -17.75 6.86 0.81
C PHE A 23 -18.76 5.90 0.17
N SER A 24 -18.89 4.69 0.72
CA SER A 24 -19.86 3.70 0.21
C SER A 24 -21.32 4.15 0.38
N SER A 25 -21.61 5.00 1.38
CA SER A 25 -22.97 5.49 1.65
C SER A 25 -23.54 6.38 0.54
N TYR A 26 -22.67 6.97 -0.28
CA TYR A 26 -23.04 7.79 -1.43
C TYR A 26 -23.24 6.99 -2.72
N ASN A 27 -22.93 5.69 -2.74
CA ASN A 27 -23.13 4.87 -3.93
C ASN A 27 -24.61 4.55 -4.17
N LYS A 28 -24.96 4.29 -5.43
CA LYS A 28 -26.27 3.76 -5.81
C LYS A 28 -26.48 2.40 -5.14
N ARG A 29 -27.72 2.10 -4.73
CA ARG A 29 -28.08 0.82 -4.07
C ARG A 29 -27.82 -0.42 -4.94
N ASP A 30 -27.83 -0.27 -6.26
CA ASP A 30 -27.56 -1.34 -7.23
C ASP A 30 -26.09 -1.34 -7.73
N ASN A 31 -25.19 -0.71 -6.98
CA ASN A 31 -23.77 -0.71 -7.32
C ASN A 31 -23.09 -2.02 -6.87
N ASN A 32 -22.21 -2.56 -7.71
CA ASN A 32 -21.46 -3.78 -7.39
C ASN A 32 -20.30 -3.49 -6.42
N CYS A 33 -20.61 -3.37 -5.12
CA CYS A 33 -19.62 -3.09 -4.08
C CYS A 33 -18.56 -4.19 -3.92
N HIS A 34 -18.87 -5.44 -4.30
CA HIS A 34 -17.91 -6.54 -4.24
C HIS A 34 -16.77 -6.35 -5.24
N PHE A 35 -17.10 -5.97 -6.47
CA PHE A 35 -16.09 -5.69 -7.49
C PHE A 35 -15.24 -4.48 -7.10
N ASP A 36 -15.86 -3.40 -6.62
CA ASP A 36 -15.14 -2.20 -6.18
C ASP A 36 -14.17 -2.51 -5.04
N ALA A 37 -14.59 -3.31 -4.05
CA ALA A 37 -13.74 -3.70 -2.93
C ALA A 37 -12.52 -4.52 -3.37
N VAL A 38 -12.70 -5.46 -4.31
CA VAL A 38 -11.60 -6.26 -4.89
C VAL A 38 -10.66 -5.37 -5.69
N LEU A 39 -11.21 -4.49 -6.53
CA LEU A 39 -10.42 -3.58 -7.36
C LEU A 39 -9.55 -2.64 -6.51
N VAL A 40 -10.13 -2.00 -5.49
CA VAL A 40 -9.41 -1.13 -4.56
C VAL A 40 -8.28 -1.90 -3.85
N SER A 41 -8.55 -3.13 -3.41
CA SER A 41 -7.56 -3.96 -2.74
C SER A 41 -6.38 -4.32 -3.64
N ILE A 42 -6.64 -4.67 -4.91
CA ILE A 42 -5.61 -4.99 -5.90
C ILE A 42 -4.77 -3.75 -6.21
N ILE A 43 -5.41 -2.59 -6.44
CA ILE A 43 -4.69 -1.34 -6.73
C ILE A 43 -3.78 -0.95 -5.57
N ASN A 44 -4.27 -1.04 -4.33
CA ASN A 44 -3.47 -0.76 -3.14
C ASN A 44 -2.24 -1.69 -3.04
N PHE A 45 -2.42 -2.98 -3.33
CA PHE A 45 -1.33 -3.96 -3.34
C PHE A 45 -0.27 -3.65 -4.41
N VAL A 46 -0.70 -3.41 -5.66
CA VAL A 46 0.21 -3.09 -6.77
C VAL A 46 0.97 -1.79 -6.50
N THR A 47 0.27 -0.76 -6.00
CA THR A 47 0.89 0.52 -5.65
C THR A 47 1.95 0.34 -4.56
N SER A 48 1.68 -0.50 -3.57
CA SER A 48 2.65 -0.81 -2.51
C SER A 48 3.91 -1.50 -3.05
N ILE A 49 3.76 -2.44 -3.99
CA ILE A 49 4.90 -3.08 -4.66
C ILE A 49 5.73 -2.05 -5.43
N LEU A 50 5.08 -1.19 -6.22
CA LEU A 50 5.77 -0.17 -7.00
C LEU A 50 6.51 0.83 -6.09
N ALA A 51 5.86 1.30 -5.03
CA ALA A 51 6.49 2.19 -4.05
C ALA A 51 7.71 1.52 -3.38
N THR A 52 7.59 0.23 -3.04
CA THR A 52 8.68 -0.56 -2.46
C THR A 52 9.87 -0.63 -3.42
N LEU A 53 9.64 -0.90 -4.70
CA LEU A 53 10.68 -0.93 -5.73
C LEU A 53 11.43 0.40 -5.82
N VAL A 54 10.71 1.52 -5.85
CA VAL A 54 11.32 2.86 -5.91
C VAL A 54 12.16 3.15 -4.66
N VAL A 55 11.65 2.84 -3.48
CA VAL A 55 12.38 3.04 -2.21
C VAL A 55 13.67 2.22 -2.20
N PHE A 56 13.60 0.94 -2.58
CA PHE A 56 14.79 0.09 -2.62
C PHE A 56 15.81 0.52 -3.68
N ALA A 57 15.37 1.06 -4.82
CA ALA A 57 16.30 1.61 -5.81
C ALA A 57 17.11 2.78 -5.26
N VAL A 58 16.46 3.72 -4.55
CA VAL A 58 17.14 4.87 -3.94
C VAL A 58 18.06 4.45 -2.79
N LEU A 59 17.59 3.53 -1.94
CA LEU A 59 18.41 2.99 -0.85
C LEU A 59 19.63 2.23 -1.38
N GLY A 60 19.46 1.44 -2.44
CA GLY A 60 20.54 0.74 -3.12
C GLY A 60 21.59 1.69 -3.72
N PHE A 61 21.14 2.76 -4.38
CA PHE A 61 22.04 3.80 -4.87
C PHE A 61 22.84 4.45 -3.74
N LYS A 62 22.16 4.86 -2.66
CA LYS A 62 22.83 5.44 -1.47
C LYS A 62 23.84 4.49 -0.85
N ALA A 63 23.49 3.21 -0.73
CA ALA A 63 24.39 2.18 -0.20
C ALA A 63 25.64 2.01 -1.08
N ASN A 64 25.49 2.00 -2.41
CA ASN A 64 26.62 1.90 -3.32
C ASN A 64 27.57 3.10 -3.18
N VAL A 65 27.04 4.32 -3.18
CA VAL A 65 27.85 5.55 -3.04
C VAL A 65 28.54 5.61 -1.68
N MET A 66 27.87 5.20 -0.60
CA MET A 66 28.47 5.15 0.74
C MET A 66 29.58 4.11 0.81
N ASN A 67 29.41 2.96 0.17
CA ASN A 67 30.42 1.91 0.10
C ASN A 67 31.67 2.39 -0.65
N GLU A 68 31.52 3.06 -1.79
CA GLU A 68 32.65 3.64 -2.54
C GLU A 68 33.44 4.66 -1.71
N LYS A 69 32.76 5.48 -0.90
CA LYS A 69 33.40 6.46 0.01
C LYS A 69 34.09 5.84 1.21
N CYS A 70 33.74 4.62 1.61
CA CYS A 70 34.34 3.94 2.76
C CYS A 70 35.56 3.09 2.35
N VAL A 71 35.67 2.76 1.06
CA VAL A 71 36.78 1.99 0.48
C VAL A 71 37.96 2.89 0.07
N VAL A 72 37.72 4.19 -0.15
CA VAL A 72 38.75 5.23 -0.35
C VAL A 72 39.10 5.86 1.00
#